data_AF-A0A849EZE4-F1
#
_entry.id   AF-A0A849EZE4-F1
#
_cell.length_a   1.000
_cell.length_b   1.000
_cell.length_c   1.000
_cell.angle_alpha   90.00
_cell.angle_beta   90.00
_cell.angle_gamma   90.00
#
_symmetry.space_group_name_H-M   'P 1'
#
loop_
_entity.id
_entity.type
_entity.pdbx_description
1 polymer ?
#
loop_
_entity_poly.entity_id
_entity_poly.type
_entity_poly.pdbx_seq_one_letter_code
_entity_poly.pdbx_strand_id
1 'polypeptide(L)'
;NDMTVEGLSANADFNVQGEKYEYPGGYEKTMDQGQNLARLRMEAIDARFLTLRGSANHRALTPGFKFDLDQYPVKEMNGKAYLLVKVHHEARQHFVSGETEGDRYFNVFECTPGTIAYRPERKTPKPVITGTQTAIVTGPKAEEIHTDEYGRVKVKFHWDRRTDQKGDGDMSCWIRVSQGWAGSGYGAVHVPRVGHEVIVSFLDGNPDRPVITGGLYHGHNRPPYTLPAEKTKSTLKTRSTKNGDDNHNEIRFEDLKDSEEFYTHAAKDRNEVVENDRSIEVKNDQTTQVKNNRAIIVSEGDERHQVQKGGREVSVKSDEKHLNSADFFHKVSGGYTLSVDGDITIDASGTVRINGAKVIINN
;
A
#
# COMPACT_ATOMS: atom_id res chain seq x y z
N ASN A 1 41.85 -28.89 -44.43
CA ASN A 1 41.27 -27.67 -43.85
C ASN A 1 42.20 -27.21 -42.76
N ASP A 2 43.00 -26.19 -43.07
CA ASP A 2 43.99 -25.68 -42.13
C ASP A 2 43.28 -24.76 -41.14
N MET A 3 43.48 -24.98 -39.84
CA MET A 3 42.92 -24.15 -38.77
C MET A 3 44.08 -23.55 -37.99
N THR A 4 44.18 -22.23 -38.00
CA THR A 4 45.18 -21.51 -37.20
C THR A 4 44.44 -20.78 -36.09
N VAL A 5 44.67 -21.21 -34.85
CA VAL A 5 44.23 -20.49 -33.65
C VAL A 5 45.37 -19.55 -33.26
N GLU A 6 45.09 -18.28 -33.05
CA GLU A 6 46.07 -17.36 -32.47
C GLU A 6 45.73 -17.17 -31.00
N GLY A 7 46.47 -17.85 -30.13
CA GLY A 7 46.40 -17.62 -28.69
C GLY A 7 47.22 -16.40 -28.30
N LEU A 8 46.60 -15.39 -27.70
CA LEU A 8 47.33 -14.54 -26.75
C LEU A 8 47.73 -15.46 -25.59
N SER A 9 49.03 -15.49 -25.28
CA SER A 9 49.67 -16.38 -24.31
C SER A 9 48.86 -16.48 -23.01
N ALA A 10 48.13 -17.58 -22.84
CA ALA A 10 47.52 -17.94 -21.57
C ALA A 10 48.57 -18.63 -20.69
N ASN A 11 49.56 -17.85 -20.23
CA ASN A 11 50.42 -18.22 -19.12
C ASN A 11 50.41 -17.04 -18.14
N ALA A 12 49.32 -16.95 -17.41
CA ALA A 12 49.28 -16.22 -16.16
C ALA A 12 48.22 -16.90 -15.31
N ASP A 13 48.67 -17.51 -14.22
CA ASP A 13 47.85 -17.91 -13.08
C ASP A 13 47.21 -16.65 -12.48
N PHE A 14 46.22 -16.11 -13.16
CA PHE A 14 45.40 -15.03 -12.66
C PHE A 14 44.36 -15.66 -11.72
N ASN A 15 44.78 -16.01 -10.51
CA ASN A 15 43.86 -16.25 -9.41
C ASN A 15 43.29 -14.90 -8.96
N VAL A 16 42.42 -14.31 -9.80
CA VAL A 16 41.77 -13.03 -9.51
C VAL A 16 40.63 -13.33 -8.54
N GLN A 17 40.90 -13.13 -7.26
CA GLN A 17 39.83 -13.08 -6.26
C GLN A 17 39.16 -11.72 -6.36
N GLY A 18 37.93 -11.71 -6.87
CA GLY A 18 37.10 -10.51 -6.98
C GLY A 18 35.66 -10.82 -6.57
N GLU A 19 34.99 -9.82 -6.01
CA GLU A 19 33.57 -9.91 -5.66
C GLU A 19 32.75 -9.00 -6.57
N LYS A 20 31.57 -9.47 -6.96
CA LYS A 20 30.56 -8.67 -7.64
C LYS A 20 29.26 -8.67 -6.85
N TYR A 21 28.81 -7.48 -6.45
CA TYR A 21 27.57 -7.27 -5.71
C TYR A 21 26.55 -6.48 -6.56
N GLU A 22 25.28 -6.90 -6.57
CA GLU A 22 24.19 -6.24 -7.31
C GLU A 22 22.90 -6.28 -6.45
N TYR A 23 22.29 -5.11 -6.22
CA TYR A 23 20.96 -4.97 -5.61
C TYR A 23 20.11 -4.00 -6.47
N PRO A 24 18.84 -4.33 -6.79
CA PRO A 24 18.11 -5.55 -6.44
C PRO A 24 18.53 -6.79 -7.25
N GLY A 25 18.40 -7.98 -6.66
CA GLY A 25 18.82 -9.25 -7.26
C GLY A 25 17.91 -9.80 -8.36
N GLY A 26 16.66 -9.32 -8.47
CA GLY A 26 15.69 -9.76 -9.49
C GLY A 26 14.99 -11.09 -9.20
N TYR A 27 14.87 -11.48 -7.92
CA TYR A 27 14.09 -12.62 -7.43
C TYR A 27 13.25 -12.18 -6.24
N GLU A 28 12.12 -12.85 -5.99
CA GLU A 28 11.18 -12.45 -4.93
C GLU A 28 10.74 -13.59 -4.01
N LYS A 29 10.74 -14.85 -4.47
CA LYS A 29 10.07 -15.95 -3.75
C LYS A 29 11.00 -16.79 -2.90
N THR A 30 12.15 -17.22 -3.45
CA THR A 30 13.02 -18.19 -2.76
C THR A 30 14.49 -17.82 -2.89
N MET A 31 15.28 -18.24 -1.90
CA MET A 31 16.74 -18.10 -1.94
C MET A 31 17.35 -18.90 -3.10
N ASP A 32 16.79 -20.07 -3.43
CA ASP A 32 17.26 -20.90 -4.54
C ASP A 32 17.18 -20.19 -5.90
N GLN A 33 16.12 -19.40 -6.13
CA GLN A 33 16.01 -18.57 -7.33
C GLN A 33 17.14 -17.52 -7.37
N GLY A 34 17.43 -16.89 -6.23
CA GLY A 34 18.52 -15.93 -6.08
C GLY A 34 19.90 -16.55 -6.32
N GLN A 35 20.17 -17.71 -5.70
CA GLN A 35 21.42 -18.46 -5.89
C GLN A 35 21.60 -18.89 -7.34
N ASN A 36 20.53 -19.37 -7.99
CA ASN A 36 20.56 -19.75 -9.39
C ASN A 36 20.86 -18.55 -10.30
N LEU A 37 20.22 -17.40 -10.08
CA LEU A 37 20.50 -16.18 -10.85
C LEU A 37 21.93 -15.68 -10.63
N ALA A 38 22.43 -15.70 -9.40
CA ALA A 38 23.80 -15.32 -9.08
C ALA A 38 24.81 -16.24 -9.81
N ARG A 39 24.60 -17.56 -9.76
CA ARG A 39 25.41 -18.54 -10.49
C ARG A 39 25.39 -18.28 -12.00
N LEU A 40 24.21 -18.11 -12.60
CA LEU A 40 24.09 -17.83 -14.04
C LEU A 40 24.80 -16.52 -14.44
N ARG A 41 24.75 -15.50 -13.59
CA ARG A 41 25.45 -14.22 -13.83
C ARG A 41 26.96 -14.36 -13.68
N MET A 42 27.44 -15.17 -12.74
CA MET A 42 28.87 -15.45 -12.59
C MET A 42 29.38 -16.29 -13.77
N GLU A 43 28.65 -17.34 -14.17
CA GLU A 43 28.95 -18.14 -15.37
C GLU A 43 29.03 -17.25 -16.64
N ALA A 44 28.23 -16.20 -16.75
CA ALA A 44 28.31 -15.24 -17.87
C ALA A 44 29.58 -14.38 -17.87
N ILE A 45 30.14 -14.12 -16.70
CA ILE A 45 31.41 -13.41 -16.54
C ILE A 45 32.55 -14.38 -16.84
N ASP A 46 32.52 -15.56 -16.22
CA ASP A 46 33.55 -16.61 -16.35
C ASP A 46 33.64 -17.17 -17.79
N ALA A 47 32.51 -17.27 -18.49
CA ALA A 47 32.48 -17.71 -19.90
C ALA A 47 33.33 -16.83 -20.84
N ARG A 48 33.68 -15.62 -20.40
CA ARG A 48 34.51 -14.68 -21.16
C ARG A 48 35.96 -14.64 -20.69
N PHE A 49 36.28 -15.31 -19.59
CA PHE A 49 37.65 -15.34 -19.04
C PHE A 49 38.65 -15.86 -20.07
N LEU A 50 38.28 -16.92 -20.81
CA LEU A 50 39.06 -17.44 -21.92
C LEU A 50 38.25 -17.43 -23.21
N THR A 51 38.57 -16.48 -24.09
CA THR A 51 38.08 -16.41 -25.46
C THR A 51 39.24 -16.62 -26.41
N LEU A 52 39.13 -17.60 -27.30
CA LEU A 52 40.12 -17.92 -28.31
C LEU A 52 39.64 -17.37 -29.65
N ARG A 53 40.57 -16.92 -30.48
CA ARG A 53 40.30 -16.48 -31.84
C ARG A 53 41.07 -17.34 -32.83
N GLY A 54 40.41 -17.73 -33.90
CA GLY A 54 41.04 -18.51 -34.96
C GLY A 54 40.51 -18.13 -36.33
N SER A 55 41.18 -18.65 -37.35
CA SER A 55 40.70 -18.58 -38.73
C SER A 55 40.75 -19.97 -39.37
N ALA A 56 39.81 -20.22 -40.28
CA ALA A 56 39.71 -21.50 -40.97
C ALA A 56 39.10 -21.33 -42.37
N ASN A 57 39.27 -22.34 -43.21
CA ASN A 57 38.56 -22.46 -44.50
C ASN A 57 37.40 -23.47 -44.44
N HIS A 58 37.01 -23.92 -43.25
CA HIS A 58 35.90 -24.86 -43.05
C HIS A 58 34.54 -24.16 -43.17
N ARG A 59 33.69 -24.59 -44.12
CA ARG A 59 32.43 -23.88 -44.45
C ARG A 59 31.32 -24.04 -43.44
N ALA A 60 31.29 -25.17 -42.72
CA ALA A 60 30.20 -25.49 -41.81
C ALA A 60 30.36 -24.93 -40.38
N LEU A 61 31.40 -24.13 -40.11
CA LEU A 61 31.54 -23.53 -38.78
C LEU A 61 30.36 -22.62 -38.51
N THR A 62 29.62 -22.91 -37.44
CA THR A 62 28.37 -22.24 -37.11
C THR A 62 28.38 -21.91 -35.62
N PRO A 63 28.06 -20.67 -35.20
CA PRO A 63 27.92 -20.34 -33.78
C PRO A 63 26.94 -21.30 -33.07
N GLY A 64 27.29 -21.74 -31.86
CA GLY A 64 26.52 -22.72 -31.08
C GLY A 64 26.98 -24.17 -31.27
N PHE A 65 27.79 -24.48 -32.28
CA PHE A 65 28.37 -25.81 -32.47
C PHE A 65 29.73 -25.94 -31.80
N LYS A 66 30.10 -27.19 -31.48
CA LYS A 66 31.43 -27.53 -30.99
C LYS A 66 32.28 -28.11 -32.10
N PHE A 67 33.58 -27.90 -32.02
CA PHE A 67 34.58 -28.60 -32.83
C PHE A 67 35.71 -29.10 -31.94
N ASP A 68 36.34 -30.21 -32.33
CA ASP A 68 37.55 -30.70 -31.68
C ASP A 68 38.77 -30.13 -32.38
N LEU A 69 39.72 -29.60 -31.60
CA LEU A 69 40.99 -29.13 -32.12
C LEU A 69 42.02 -30.26 -32.04
N ASP A 70 42.77 -30.45 -33.13
CA ASP A 70 43.88 -31.40 -33.18
C ASP A 70 45.04 -30.78 -34.00
N GLN A 71 46.24 -31.33 -33.83
CA GLN A 71 47.48 -30.93 -34.54
C GLN A 71 47.91 -29.46 -34.35
N TYR A 72 47.45 -28.78 -33.30
CA TYR A 72 47.90 -27.43 -32.94
C TYR A 72 49.26 -27.46 -32.20
N PRO A 73 50.17 -26.49 -32.42
CA PRO A 73 51.51 -26.48 -31.79
C PRO A 73 51.51 -26.51 -30.26
N VAL A 74 50.50 -25.93 -29.62
CA VAL A 74 50.32 -26.00 -28.15
C VAL A 74 49.56 -27.28 -27.84
N LYS A 75 50.29 -28.31 -27.38
CA LYS A 75 49.76 -29.68 -27.19
C LYS A 75 48.56 -29.73 -26.26
N GLU A 76 48.51 -28.86 -25.25
CA GLU A 76 47.45 -28.75 -24.26
C GLU A 76 46.11 -28.33 -24.85
N MET A 77 46.08 -27.75 -26.06
CA MET A 77 44.85 -27.33 -26.73
C MET A 77 44.22 -28.45 -27.57
N ASN A 78 44.98 -29.48 -27.92
CA ASN A 78 44.53 -30.60 -28.75
C ASN A 78 43.67 -31.59 -27.96
N GLY A 79 42.81 -32.34 -28.66
CA GLY A 79 41.94 -33.35 -28.07
C GLY A 79 40.82 -32.79 -27.18
N LYS A 80 40.53 -31.50 -27.30
CA LYS A 80 39.49 -30.78 -26.55
C LYS A 80 38.43 -30.22 -27.49
N ALA A 81 37.19 -30.24 -27.03
CA ALA A 81 36.07 -29.60 -27.72
C ALA A 81 36.03 -28.10 -27.39
N TYR A 82 35.77 -27.27 -28.39
CA TYR A 82 35.60 -25.82 -28.28
C TYR A 82 34.26 -25.40 -28.85
N LEU A 83 33.53 -24.56 -28.11
CA LEU A 83 32.25 -23.99 -28.53
C LEU A 83 32.48 -22.73 -29.36
N LEU A 84 31.96 -22.70 -30.58
CA LEU A 84 31.93 -21.51 -31.43
C LEU A 84 30.92 -20.50 -30.89
N VAL A 85 31.38 -19.30 -30.55
CA VAL A 85 30.54 -18.21 -30.01
C VAL A 85 30.22 -17.20 -31.09
N LYS A 86 31.13 -16.98 -32.04
CA LYS A 86 30.97 -16.05 -33.15
C LYS A 86 31.76 -16.56 -34.35
N VAL A 87 31.18 -16.45 -35.54
CA VAL A 87 31.85 -16.78 -36.81
C VAL A 87 31.55 -15.66 -37.79
N HIS A 88 32.59 -15.14 -38.42
CA HIS A 88 32.51 -14.21 -39.53
C HIS A 88 32.99 -14.92 -40.78
N HIS A 89 32.10 -15.09 -41.76
CA HIS A 89 32.40 -15.75 -43.02
C HIS A 89 32.73 -14.68 -44.08
N GLU A 90 33.82 -14.91 -44.81
CA GLU A 90 34.18 -14.11 -45.98
C GLU A 90 34.34 -15.04 -47.18
N ALA A 91 33.60 -14.75 -48.25
CA ALA A 91 33.66 -15.46 -49.51
C ALA A 91 33.83 -14.45 -50.64
N ARG A 92 34.82 -14.69 -51.51
CA ARG A 92 35.06 -13.94 -52.73
C ARG A 92 34.94 -14.90 -53.91
N GLN A 93 34.14 -14.52 -54.89
CA GLN A 93 33.97 -15.24 -56.15
C GLN A 93 34.18 -14.27 -57.32
N HIS A 94 34.99 -14.65 -58.30
CA HIS A 94 35.14 -13.90 -59.56
C HIS A 94 34.13 -14.41 -60.60
N PHE A 95 33.52 -13.49 -61.36
CA PHE A 95 32.44 -13.78 -62.33
C PHE A 95 32.88 -13.57 -63.79
N VAL A 96 34.13 -13.89 -64.14
CA VAL A 96 34.59 -13.89 -65.54
C VAL A 96 34.64 -15.34 -66.02
N SER A 97 33.99 -15.62 -67.16
CA SER A 97 33.84 -16.98 -67.67
C SER A 97 35.21 -17.61 -67.96
N GLY A 98 35.64 -18.55 -67.12
CA GLY A 98 36.78 -19.42 -67.37
C GLY A 98 37.97 -19.28 -66.43
N GLU A 99 38.01 -18.27 -65.56
CA GLU A 99 39.11 -18.06 -64.61
C GLU A 99 38.64 -18.21 -63.16
N THR A 100 39.09 -19.25 -62.47
CA THR A 100 38.86 -19.48 -61.01
C THR A 100 39.99 -18.91 -60.15
N GLU A 101 40.95 -18.21 -60.77
CA GLU A 101 42.12 -17.66 -60.09
C GLU A 101 41.69 -16.45 -59.25
N GLY A 102 41.58 -16.64 -57.92
CA GLY A 102 41.18 -15.61 -56.97
C GLY A 102 39.89 -15.88 -56.19
N ASP A 103 39.23 -17.02 -56.40
CA ASP A 103 38.16 -17.49 -55.52
C ASP A 103 38.72 -17.87 -54.15
N ARG A 104 38.12 -17.33 -53.08
CA ARG A 104 38.60 -17.59 -51.72
C ARG A 104 37.42 -17.65 -50.76
N TYR A 105 37.45 -18.65 -49.89
CA TYR A 105 36.62 -18.70 -48.69
C TYR A 105 37.53 -18.78 -47.47
N PHE A 106 37.24 -17.96 -46.48
CA PHE A 106 37.77 -18.14 -45.13
C PHE A 106 36.74 -17.65 -44.12
N ASN A 107 36.97 -17.99 -42.86
CA ASN A 107 36.25 -17.42 -41.75
C ASN A 107 37.22 -17.06 -40.65
N VAL A 108 36.77 -16.13 -39.81
CA VAL A 108 37.38 -15.81 -38.52
C VAL A 108 36.34 -16.12 -37.46
N PHE A 109 36.72 -16.89 -36.45
CA PHE A 109 35.83 -17.32 -35.39
C PHE A 109 36.37 -16.96 -34.01
N GLU A 110 35.45 -16.80 -33.07
CA GLU A 110 35.74 -16.75 -31.65
C GLU A 110 35.12 -18.00 -31.00
N CYS A 111 35.91 -18.69 -30.17
CA CYS A 111 35.46 -19.87 -29.44
C CYS A 111 35.89 -19.84 -27.97
N THR A 112 35.23 -20.68 -27.18
CA THR A 112 35.53 -20.88 -25.75
C THR A 112 35.66 -22.38 -25.47
N PRO A 113 36.41 -22.84 -24.46
CA PRO A 113 36.46 -24.26 -24.10
C PRO A 113 35.06 -24.84 -23.90
N GLY A 114 34.80 -26.00 -24.51
CA GLY A 114 33.48 -26.65 -24.49
C GLY A 114 33.07 -27.20 -23.13
N THR A 115 33.97 -27.20 -22.14
CA THR A 115 33.73 -27.54 -20.73
C THR A 115 33.15 -26.37 -19.94
N ILE A 116 33.29 -25.13 -20.42
CA ILE A 116 32.76 -23.94 -19.75
C ILE A 116 31.30 -23.74 -20.18
N ALA A 117 30.41 -23.57 -19.19
CA ALA A 117 29.01 -23.30 -19.46
C ALA A 117 28.84 -21.87 -20.00
N TYR A 118 28.58 -21.74 -21.30
CA TYR A 118 28.37 -20.42 -21.90
C TYR A 118 27.04 -19.80 -21.45
N ARG A 119 27.10 -18.51 -21.09
CA ARG A 119 25.93 -17.65 -20.84
C ARG A 119 26.12 -16.32 -21.58
N PRO A 120 25.09 -15.82 -22.27
CA PRO A 120 25.20 -14.56 -22.99
C PRO A 120 25.34 -13.37 -22.03
N GLU A 121 26.07 -12.35 -22.47
CA GLU A 121 26.19 -11.10 -21.74
C GLU A 121 24.85 -10.33 -21.71
N ARG A 122 24.52 -9.72 -20.57
CA ARG A 122 23.33 -8.88 -20.38
C ARG A 122 23.51 -7.50 -21.03
N LYS A 123 23.53 -7.46 -22.38
CA LYS A 123 23.67 -6.21 -23.15
C LYS A 123 22.35 -5.46 -23.33
N THR A 124 21.23 -6.18 -23.39
CA THR A 124 19.91 -5.58 -23.61
C THR A 124 19.52 -4.72 -22.40
N PRO A 125 19.29 -3.41 -22.57
CA PRO A 125 18.85 -2.55 -21.47
C PRO A 125 17.52 -3.03 -20.91
N LYS A 126 17.39 -3.00 -19.57
CA LYS A 126 16.11 -3.29 -18.92
C LYS A 126 15.14 -2.11 -19.15
N PRO A 127 13.85 -2.35 -19.44
CA PRO A 127 12.85 -1.28 -19.43
C PRO A 127 12.77 -0.62 -18.06
N VAL A 128 12.71 0.72 -18.04
CA VAL A 128 12.65 1.53 -16.82
C VAL A 128 11.51 2.54 -16.94
N ILE A 129 10.69 2.65 -15.90
CA ILE A 129 9.75 3.75 -15.70
C ILE A 129 10.44 4.77 -14.80
N THR A 130 10.76 5.94 -15.35
CA THR A 130 11.55 6.97 -14.67
C THR A 130 10.79 7.76 -13.61
N GLY A 131 9.45 7.69 -13.62
CA GLY A 131 8.60 8.46 -12.71
C GLY A 131 7.45 7.64 -12.15
N THR A 132 6.40 8.34 -11.74
CA THR A 132 5.13 7.74 -11.33
C THR A 132 4.13 7.80 -12.46
N GLN A 133 3.15 6.91 -12.42
CA GLN A 133 2.00 6.92 -13.32
C GLN A 133 0.72 6.89 -12.49
N THR A 134 -0.42 7.23 -13.09
CA THR A 134 -1.71 6.96 -12.46
C THR A 134 -2.35 5.71 -13.05
N ALA A 135 -3.21 5.07 -12.26
CA ALA A 135 -3.98 3.89 -12.65
C ALA A 135 -5.33 3.90 -11.94
N ILE A 136 -6.29 3.14 -12.49
CA ILE A 136 -7.63 3.01 -11.89
C ILE A 136 -7.71 1.68 -11.16
N VAL A 137 -8.16 1.70 -9.91
CA VAL A 137 -8.36 0.48 -9.10
C VAL A 137 -9.47 -0.38 -9.71
N THR A 138 -9.23 -1.68 -9.82
CA THR A 138 -10.13 -2.64 -10.45
C THR A 138 -10.58 -3.74 -9.49
N GLY A 139 -11.78 -4.26 -9.72
CA GLY A 139 -12.32 -5.40 -9.00
C GLY A 139 -13.56 -5.96 -9.67
N PRO A 140 -14.12 -7.04 -9.13
CA PRO A 140 -15.34 -7.65 -9.65
C PRO A 140 -16.49 -6.64 -9.73
N LYS A 141 -17.34 -6.73 -10.76
CA LYS A 141 -18.40 -5.73 -11.03
C LYS A 141 -19.35 -5.44 -9.85
N ALA A 142 -19.55 -6.40 -8.95
CA ALA A 142 -20.44 -6.27 -7.79
C ALA A 142 -19.73 -5.84 -6.50
N GLU A 143 -18.43 -5.54 -6.57
CA GLU A 143 -17.59 -5.16 -5.44
C GLU A 143 -17.17 -3.69 -5.52
N GLU A 144 -17.41 -2.94 -4.45
CA GLU A 144 -16.83 -1.60 -4.28
C GLU A 144 -15.38 -1.67 -3.76
N ILE A 145 -15.02 -2.75 -3.07
CA ILE A 145 -13.71 -2.92 -2.44
C ILE A 145 -13.17 -4.30 -2.86
N HIS A 146 -12.00 -4.31 -3.49
CA HIS A 146 -11.33 -5.54 -3.91
C HIS A 146 -9.90 -5.54 -3.40
N THR A 147 -9.70 -6.26 -2.29
CA THR A 147 -8.42 -6.31 -1.56
C THR A 147 -8.14 -7.73 -1.08
N ASP A 148 -6.87 -8.04 -0.82
CA ASP A 148 -6.44 -9.26 -0.14
C ASP A 148 -6.06 -9.02 1.33
N GLU A 149 -5.55 -10.08 1.98
CA GLU A 149 -5.14 -10.09 3.40
C GLU A 149 -4.05 -9.06 3.77
N TYR A 150 -3.33 -8.52 2.78
CA TYR A 150 -2.27 -7.53 3.00
C TYR A 150 -2.71 -6.10 2.67
N GLY A 151 -3.99 -5.87 2.37
CA GLY A 151 -4.49 -4.56 1.95
C GLY A 151 -4.03 -4.15 0.55
N ARG A 152 -3.64 -5.11 -0.30
CA ARG A 152 -3.21 -4.84 -1.68
C ARG A 152 -4.43 -4.72 -2.58
N VAL A 153 -4.31 -3.94 -3.65
CA VAL A 153 -5.37 -3.79 -4.67
C VAL A 153 -4.85 -4.14 -6.05
N LYS A 154 -5.76 -4.38 -7.00
CA LYS A 154 -5.44 -4.50 -8.43
C LYS A 154 -5.80 -3.20 -9.14
N VAL A 155 -5.09 -2.91 -10.23
CA VAL A 155 -5.29 -1.70 -11.02
C VAL A 155 -5.27 -2.00 -12.51
N LYS A 156 -5.85 -1.10 -13.29
CA LYS A 156 -5.65 -1.02 -14.73
C LYS A 156 -4.86 0.25 -15.05
N PHE A 157 -3.69 0.07 -15.65
CA PHE A 157 -2.92 1.18 -16.21
C PHE A 157 -3.54 1.68 -17.51
N HIS A 158 -3.39 2.98 -17.80
CA HIS A 158 -4.01 3.62 -18.97
C HIS A 158 -3.50 3.07 -20.32
N TRP A 159 -2.25 2.60 -20.35
CA TRP A 159 -1.65 1.97 -21.53
C TRP A 159 -2.03 0.49 -21.70
N ASP A 160 -2.71 -0.12 -20.72
CA ASP A 160 -3.15 -1.50 -20.81
C ASP A 160 -4.39 -1.63 -21.71
N ARG A 161 -4.14 -2.13 -22.92
CA ARG A 161 -5.18 -2.34 -23.96
C ARG A 161 -6.05 -3.57 -23.71
N ARG A 162 -5.73 -4.40 -22.71
CA ARG A 162 -6.56 -5.55 -22.36
C ARG A 162 -7.91 -5.08 -21.82
N THR A 163 -8.92 -5.89 -22.06
CA THR A 163 -10.26 -5.74 -21.49
C THR A 163 -10.46 -6.79 -20.41
N ASP A 164 -11.16 -6.43 -19.34
CA ASP A 164 -11.58 -7.38 -18.33
C ASP A 164 -12.71 -8.27 -18.89
N GLN A 165 -12.31 -9.35 -19.56
CA GLN A 165 -13.25 -10.26 -20.24
C GLN A 165 -14.09 -11.06 -19.24
N LYS A 166 -13.56 -11.32 -18.05
CA LYS A 166 -14.23 -12.11 -17.01
C LYS A 166 -15.09 -11.25 -16.08
N GLY A 167 -14.82 -9.95 -16.01
CA GLY A 167 -15.49 -9.04 -15.09
C GLY A 167 -15.05 -9.23 -13.63
N ASP A 168 -13.89 -9.85 -13.41
CA ASP A 168 -13.31 -10.16 -12.09
C ASP A 168 -12.28 -9.11 -11.64
N GLY A 169 -12.00 -8.11 -12.48
CA GLY A 169 -11.05 -7.04 -12.21
C GLY A 169 -9.58 -7.49 -12.21
N ASP A 170 -9.26 -8.67 -12.76
CA ASP A 170 -7.89 -9.20 -12.85
C ASP A 170 -7.05 -8.52 -13.94
N MET A 171 -6.73 -7.24 -13.72
CA MET A 171 -5.98 -6.41 -14.66
C MET A 171 -4.49 -6.30 -14.31
N SER A 172 -4.09 -6.61 -13.07
CA SER A 172 -2.70 -6.56 -12.60
C SER A 172 -2.41 -7.63 -11.55
N CYS A 173 -1.14 -7.76 -11.16
CA CYS A 173 -0.79 -8.38 -9.88
C CYS A 173 -1.37 -7.58 -8.70
N TRP A 174 -1.30 -8.15 -7.51
CA TRP A 174 -1.61 -7.43 -6.27
C TRP A 174 -0.55 -6.39 -5.96
N ILE A 175 -0.95 -5.12 -5.84
CA ILE A 175 -0.06 -3.98 -5.63
C ILE A 175 -0.24 -3.47 -4.20
N ARG A 176 0.87 -3.32 -3.48
CA ARG A 176 0.88 -2.74 -2.12
C ARG A 176 0.48 -1.28 -2.16
N VAL A 177 -0.26 -0.85 -1.14
CA VAL A 177 -0.71 0.53 -0.96
C VAL A 177 0.06 1.15 0.19
N SER A 178 0.74 2.27 -0.08
CA SER A 178 1.37 3.11 0.94
C SER A 178 0.31 3.64 1.89
N GLN A 179 0.58 3.52 3.18
CA GLN A 179 -0.29 3.98 4.26
C GLN A 179 0.38 5.13 4.99
N GLY A 180 -0.42 6.01 5.61
CA GLY A 180 0.12 7.13 6.41
C GLY A 180 0.92 6.68 7.64
N TRP A 181 0.61 5.50 8.18
CA TRP A 181 1.32 4.88 9.30
C TRP A 181 1.09 3.36 9.31
N ALA A 182 2.14 2.54 9.31
CA ALA A 182 2.02 1.08 9.26
C ALA A 182 2.96 0.40 10.27
N GLY A 183 2.40 -0.08 11.38
CA GLY A 183 3.08 -0.85 12.42
C GLY A 183 2.62 -2.31 12.47
N SER A 184 3.27 -3.12 13.32
CA SER A 184 2.90 -4.53 13.51
C SER A 184 1.62 -4.64 14.34
N GLY A 185 0.47 -4.67 13.67
CA GLY A 185 -0.86 -4.77 14.31
C GLY A 185 -1.47 -3.43 14.73
N TYR A 186 -0.90 -2.30 14.31
CA TYR A 186 -1.41 -0.95 14.60
C TYR A 186 -1.05 0.02 13.45
N GLY A 187 -1.76 1.15 13.35
CA GLY A 187 -1.48 2.19 12.35
C GLY A 187 -2.75 2.72 11.68
N ALA A 188 -2.57 3.38 10.53
CA ALA A 188 -3.64 3.89 9.68
C ALA A 188 -3.79 2.99 8.46
N VAL A 189 -5.02 2.58 8.14
CA VAL A 189 -5.33 1.77 6.95
C VAL A 189 -6.44 2.42 6.16
N HIS A 190 -6.14 2.74 4.90
CA HIS A 190 -7.11 3.15 3.90
C HIS A 190 -6.91 2.30 2.64
N VAL A 191 -7.95 1.56 2.26
CA VAL A 191 -7.96 0.72 1.07
C VAL A 191 -8.65 1.47 -0.07
N PRO A 192 -7.95 1.79 -1.17
CA PRO A 192 -8.58 2.37 -2.36
C PRO A 192 -9.71 1.49 -2.88
N ARG A 193 -10.86 2.12 -3.21
CA ARG A 193 -12.03 1.41 -3.76
C ARG A 193 -11.93 1.25 -5.27
N VAL A 194 -12.68 0.30 -5.81
CA VAL A 194 -12.83 0.11 -7.26
C VAL A 194 -13.28 1.44 -7.90
N GLY A 195 -12.59 1.84 -8.96
CA GLY A 195 -12.82 3.11 -9.66
C GLY A 195 -12.03 4.30 -9.10
N HIS A 196 -11.37 4.20 -7.94
CA HIS A 196 -10.47 5.25 -7.47
C HIS A 196 -9.23 5.36 -8.37
N GLU A 197 -8.79 6.59 -8.64
CA GLU A 197 -7.51 6.85 -9.28
C GLU A 197 -6.39 6.90 -8.24
N VAL A 198 -5.33 6.14 -8.49
CA VAL A 198 -4.16 5.99 -7.61
C VAL A 198 -2.88 6.34 -8.33
N ILE A 199 -1.90 6.86 -7.59
CA ILE A 199 -0.53 7.08 -8.05
C ILE A 199 0.25 5.79 -7.82
N VAL A 200 0.89 5.28 -8.87
CA VAL A 200 1.71 4.08 -8.85
C VAL A 200 3.16 4.48 -9.12
N SER A 201 4.02 4.18 -8.15
CA SER A 201 5.48 4.24 -8.27
C SER A 201 6.03 2.85 -8.59
N PHE A 202 7.24 2.79 -9.13
CA PHE A 202 7.90 1.54 -9.51
C PHE A 202 9.24 1.43 -8.77
N LEU A 203 9.40 0.40 -7.93
CA LEU A 203 10.61 0.23 -7.13
C LEU A 203 11.82 0.03 -8.04
N ASP A 204 12.86 0.85 -7.84
CA ASP A 204 14.06 0.89 -8.70
C ASP A 204 13.74 1.20 -10.17
N GLY A 205 12.59 1.85 -10.44
CA GLY A 205 12.07 2.10 -11.79
C GLY A 205 11.63 0.84 -12.54
N ASN A 206 11.56 -0.31 -11.87
CA ASN A 206 11.23 -1.59 -12.50
C ASN A 206 9.71 -1.72 -12.75
N PRO A 207 9.24 -1.84 -14.01
CA PRO A 207 7.82 -1.99 -14.33
C PRO A 207 7.14 -3.18 -13.63
N ASP A 208 7.92 -4.21 -13.29
CA ASP A 208 7.43 -5.43 -12.63
C ASP A 208 7.21 -5.25 -11.11
N ARG A 209 7.62 -4.12 -10.53
CA ARG A 209 7.57 -3.88 -9.07
C ARG A 209 6.78 -2.61 -8.73
N PRO A 210 5.47 -2.57 -9.04
CA PRO A 210 4.64 -1.43 -8.71
C PRO A 210 4.37 -1.33 -7.20
N VAL A 211 4.17 -0.11 -6.72
CA VAL A 211 3.66 0.23 -5.39
C VAL A 211 2.79 1.48 -5.49
N ILE A 212 1.60 1.45 -4.91
CA ILE A 212 0.72 2.61 -4.86
C ILE A 212 1.21 3.56 -3.77
N THR A 213 1.36 4.84 -4.10
CA THR A 213 1.95 5.87 -3.22
C THR A 213 1.01 7.02 -2.90
N GLY A 214 -0.18 7.06 -3.50
CA GLY A 214 -1.17 8.07 -3.22
C GLY A 214 -2.48 7.86 -3.99
N GLY A 215 -3.47 8.70 -3.68
CA GLY A 215 -4.75 8.76 -4.39
C GLY A 215 -4.98 10.17 -4.94
N LEU A 216 -5.76 10.27 -6.01
CA LEU A 216 -6.08 11.55 -6.65
C LEU A 216 -7.59 11.74 -6.80
N TYR A 217 -8.02 12.98 -6.64
CA TYR A 217 -9.32 13.43 -7.11
C TYR A 217 -9.23 13.82 -8.59
N HIS A 218 -10.33 13.65 -9.32
CA HIS A 218 -10.46 14.02 -10.72
C HIS A 218 -11.92 14.43 -11.02
N GLY A 219 -12.26 14.68 -12.28
CA GLY A 219 -13.59 15.23 -12.64
C GLY A 219 -14.81 14.42 -12.19
N HIS A 220 -14.66 13.10 -12.04
CA HIS A 220 -15.72 12.20 -11.55
C HIS A 220 -15.59 11.91 -10.05
N ASN A 221 -14.38 11.58 -9.56
CA ASN A 221 -14.09 11.45 -8.14
C ASN A 221 -13.67 12.81 -7.57
N ARG A 222 -14.63 13.62 -7.15
CA ARG A 222 -14.38 15.00 -6.70
C ARG A 222 -14.00 15.07 -5.21
N PRO A 223 -13.31 16.12 -4.76
CA PRO A 223 -13.10 16.38 -3.34
C PRO A 223 -14.43 16.41 -2.57
N PRO A 224 -14.44 16.07 -1.26
CA PRO A 224 -15.67 16.00 -0.45
C PRO A 224 -16.44 17.31 -0.31
N TYR A 225 -15.74 18.44 -0.48
CA TYR A 225 -16.29 19.79 -0.41
C TYR A 225 -16.05 20.55 -1.70
N THR A 226 -16.93 21.50 -2.00
CA THR A 226 -16.87 22.28 -3.23
C THR A 226 -15.70 23.26 -3.19
N LEU A 227 -14.65 22.96 -3.95
CA LEU A 227 -13.49 23.85 -4.11
C LEU A 227 -13.63 24.75 -5.35
N PRO A 228 -13.16 26.01 -5.31
CA PRO A 228 -12.36 26.64 -4.24
C PRO A 228 -13.17 27.33 -3.13
N ALA A 229 -14.51 27.22 -3.13
CA ALA A 229 -15.36 27.91 -2.16
C ALA A 229 -15.06 27.49 -0.70
N GLU A 230 -14.82 26.20 -0.49
CA GLU A 230 -14.64 25.59 0.84
C GLU A 230 -13.16 25.31 1.17
N LYS A 231 -12.27 26.21 0.74
CA LYS A 231 -10.80 26.00 0.81
C LYS A 231 -10.20 25.99 2.22
N THR A 232 -10.95 26.41 3.23
CA THR A 232 -10.53 26.43 4.65
C THR A 232 -10.93 25.14 5.39
N LYS A 233 -11.66 24.23 4.72
CA LYS A 233 -12.06 22.94 5.30
C LYS A 233 -11.03 21.86 5.05
N SER A 234 -10.69 21.12 6.11
CA SER A 234 -9.92 19.88 6.07
C SER A 234 -10.77 18.73 6.60
N THR A 235 -10.77 17.57 5.95
CA THR A 235 -11.67 16.47 6.36
C THR A 235 -11.10 15.07 6.13
N LEU A 236 -11.52 14.13 6.99
CA LEU A 236 -11.52 12.71 6.75
C LEU A 236 -12.98 12.24 6.66
N LYS A 237 -13.50 12.19 5.43
CA LYS A 237 -14.87 11.76 5.13
C LYS A 237 -14.88 10.37 4.49
N THR A 238 -15.60 9.45 5.11
CA THR A 238 -15.77 8.07 4.62
C THR A 238 -17.08 7.94 3.83
N ARG A 239 -17.40 6.74 3.36
CA ARG A 239 -18.69 6.42 2.74
C ARG A 239 -19.09 5.01 3.16
N SER A 240 -20.36 4.77 3.50
CA SER A 240 -20.80 3.40 3.75
C SER A 240 -20.61 2.52 2.51
N THR A 241 -20.49 1.22 2.72
CA THR A 241 -20.33 0.22 1.66
C THR A 241 -21.05 -1.05 2.08
N LYS A 242 -21.71 -1.79 1.18
CA LYS A 242 -21.97 -1.48 -0.24
C LYS A 242 -23.19 -0.58 -0.41
N ASN A 243 -23.27 0.13 -1.54
CA ASN A 243 -24.38 1.01 -1.92
C ASN A 243 -24.70 2.07 -0.85
N GLY A 244 -23.67 2.58 -0.17
CA GLY A 244 -23.85 3.67 0.77
C GLY A 244 -23.97 4.97 -0.01
N ASP A 245 -25.19 5.46 -0.25
CA ASP A 245 -25.47 6.72 -0.98
C ASP A 245 -24.70 7.92 -0.40
N ASP A 246 -25.34 8.76 0.41
CA ASP A 246 -24.70 9.88 1.10
C ASP A 246 -24.36 9.55 2.56
N ASN A 247 -24.48 8.28 2.97
CA ASN A 247 -24.18 7.84 4.33
C ASN A 247 -22.67 7.77 4.59
N HIS A 248 -22.20 8.43 5.64
CA HIS A 248 -20.77 8.60 5.90
C HIS A 248 -20.43 8.79 7.39
N ASN A 249 -19.21 8.47 7.78
CA ASN A 249 -18.59 8.99 8.99
C ASN A 249 -17.62 10.11 8.60
N GLU A 250 -17.48 11.13 9.45
CA GLU A 250 -16.62 12.28 9.16
C GLU A 250 -15.97 12.87 10.41
N ILE A 251 -14.71 13.27 10.26
CA ILE A 251 -14.01 14.23 11.13
C ILE A 251 -13.59 15.41 10.25
N ARG A 252 -14.04 16.62 10.57
CA ARG A 252 -13.77 17.83 9.81
C ARG A 252 -13.29 18.97 10.70
N PHE A 253 -12.35 19.74 10.17
CA PHE A 253 -11.85 20.99 10.71
C PHE A 253 -12.23 22.13 9.74
N GLU A 254 -12.85 23.19 10.24
CA GLU A 254 -13.03 24.46 9.57
C GLU A 254 -12.10 25.49 10.22
N ASP A 255 -11.23 26.10 9.42
CA ASP A 255 -10.23 27.08 9.85
C ASP A 255 -10.57 28.51 9.38
N LEU A 256 -11.80 28.75 8.91
CA LEU A 256 -12.27 30.10 8.63
C LEU A 256 -12.36 30.89 9.94
N LYS A 257 -11.56 31.96 10.02
CA LYS A 257 -11.49 32.83 11.18
C LYS A 257 -12.87 33.31 11.63
N ASP A 258 -13.10 33.26 12.94
CA ASP A 258 -14.37 33.64 13.60
C ASP A 258 -15.55 32.74 13.21
N SER A 259 -15.28 31.58 12.61
CA SER A 259 -16.25 30.55 12.20
C SER A 259 -15.63 29.14 12.30
N GLU A 260 -14.62 28.98 13.16
CA GLU A 260 -13.90 27.74 13.33
C GLU A 260 -14.81 26.64 13.88
N GLU A 261 -14.67 25.43 13.36
CA GLU A 261 -15.50 24.29 13.75
C GLU A 261 -14.70 22.99 13.76
N PHE A 262 -14.88 22.21 14.83
CA PHE A 262 -14.55 20.78 14.84
C PHE A 262 -15.84 19.96 14.75
N TYR A 263 -16.01 19.27 13.62
CA TYR A 263 -17.22 18.50 13.34
C TYR A 263 -16.91 17.00 13.36
N THR A 264 -17.75 16.25 14.08
CA THR A 264 -17.72 14.79 14.09
C THR A 264 -19.10 14.24 13.74
N HIS A 265 -19.15 13.31 12.80
CA HIS A 265 -20.38 12.63 12.38
C HIS A 265 -20.18 11.12 12.40
N ALA A 266 -21.09 10.43 13.08
CA ALA A 266 -21.18 8.98 13.05
C ALA A 266 -22.47 8.59 12.31
N ALA A 267 -22.33 7.77 11.27
CA ALA A 267 -23.45 7.32 10.44
C ALA A 267 -24.47 6.45 11.21
N LYS A 268 -24.04 5.81 12.30
CA LYS A 268 -24.85 4.89 13.08
C LYS A 268 -24.51 4.98 14.57
N ASP A 269 -23.53 4.20 15.01
CA ASP A 269 -23.14 4.09 16.41
C ASP A 269 -21.86 4.90 16.66
N ARG A 270 -21.80 5.63 17.78
CA ARG A 270 -20.58 6.30 18.28
C ARG A 270 -20.28 5.77 19.68
N ASN A 271 -19.17 5.04 19.81
CA ASN A 271 -18.68 4.55 21.09
C ASN A 271 -17.44 5.35 21.49
N GLU A 272 -17.35 5.70 22.78
CA GLU A 272 -16.20 6.37 23.39
C GLU A 272 -15.82 5.58 24.64
N VAL A 273 -14.57 5.09 24.68
CA VAL A 273 -14.01 4.37 25.83
C VAL A 273 -12.79 5.14 26.29
N VAL A 274 -12.77 5.49 27.59
CA VAL A 274 -11.69 6.23 28.23
C VAL A 274 -11.22 5.41 29.42
N GLU A 275 -9.97 4.95 29.38
CA GLU A 275 -9.40 4.04 30.38
C GLU A 275 -9.05 4.70 31.72
N ASN A 276 -9.03 6.04 31.76
CA ASN A 276 -8.71 6.79 32.98
C ASN A 276 -9.67 7.97 33.17
N ASP A 277 -9.28 9.18 32.74
CA ASP A 277 -10.04 10.40 33.02
C ASP A 277 -10.56 11.05 31.74
N ARG A 278 -11.81 11.52 31.79
CA ARG A 278 -12.43 12.34 30.74
C ARG A 278 -12.80 13.70 31.30
N SER A 279 -12.25 14.76 30.72
CA SER A 279 -12.56 16.15 31.07
C SER A 279 -13.20 16.88 29.89
N ILE A 280 -14.22 17.68 30.18
CA ILE A 280 -14.88 18.56 29.19
C ILE A 280 -15.02 19.95 29.79
N GLU A 281 -14.50 20.96 29.09
CA GLU A 281 -14.71 22.37 29.39
C GLU A 281 -15.35 23.06 28.18
N VAL A 282 -16.51 23.68 28.38
CA VAL A 282 -17.20 24.50 27.37
C VAL A 282 -17.25 25.93 27.88
N LYS A 283 -16.62 26.85 27.14
CA LYS A 283 -16.45 28.25 27.57
C LYS A 283 -17.66 29.14 27.31
N ASN A 284 -18.59 28.66 26.49
CA ASN A 284 -19.87 29.30 26.23
C ASN A 284 -20.98 28.28 26.51
N ASP A 285 -21.84 27.99 25.53
CA ASP A 285 -23.02 27.16 25.73
C ASP A 285 -22.81 25.70 25.29
N GLN A 286 -23.43 24.76 26.02
CA GLN A 286 -23.55 23.36 25.63
C GLN A 286 -25.02 22.99 25.49
N THR A 287 -25.39 22.39 24.35
CA THR A 287 -26.69 21.76 24.14
C THR A 287 -26.52 20.26 23.95
N THR A 288 -27.38 19.46 24.59
CA THR A 288 -27.43 18.01 24.40
C THR A 288 -28.86 17.56 24.16
N GLN A 289 -29.10 16.96 22.99
CA GLN A 289 -30.42 16.46 22.61
C GLN A 289 -30.36 14.95 22.39
N VAL A 290 -31.16 14.21 23.15
CA VAL A 290 -31.33 12.76 22.99
C VAL A 290 -32.80 12.51 22.65
N LYS A 291 -33.06 11.90 21.49
CA LYS A 291 -34.43 11.68 21.00
C LYS A 291 -35.14 10.51 21.68
N ASN A 292 -34.37 9.57 22.22
CA ASN A 292 -34.88 8.39 22.90
C ASN A 292 -34.29 8.33 24.31
N ASN A 293 -33.86 7.16 24.77
CA ASN A 293 -33.44 6.96 26.15
C ASN A 293 -32.02 7.51 26.41
N ARG A 294 -31.82 8.07 27.60
CA ARG A 294 -30.52 8.39 28.19
C ARG A 294 -30.40 7.69 29.53
N ALA A 295 -29.27 7.02 29.76
CA ALA A 295 -28.89 6.49 31.06
C ALA A 295 -27.59 7.18 31.53
N ILE A 296 -27.50 7.44 32.83
CA ILE A 296 -26.28 7.90 33.52
C ILE A 296 -26.11 6.94 34.69
N ILE A 297 -24.96 6.27 34.76
CA ILE A 297 -24.67 5.27 35.79
C ILE A 297 -23.28 5.58 36.34
N VAL A 298 -23.22 5.90 37.63
CA VAL A 298 -21.98 6.05 38.40
C VAL A 298 -21.94 4.86 39.36
N SER A 299 -21.11 3.88 39.04
CA SER A 299 -21.05 2.62 39.81
C SER A 299 -20.34 2.78 41.14
N GLU A 300 -19.33 3.66 41.18
CA GLU A 300 -18.49 3.92 42.35
C GLU A 300 -18.23 5.41 42.48
N GLY A 301 -18.12 5.89 43.72
CA GLY A 301 -17.87 7.29 44.03
C GLY A 301 -19.11 8.16 44.00
N ASP A 302 -18.90 9.46 43.78
CA ASP A 302 -19.92 10.51 43.94
C ASP A 302 -20.28 11.17 42.61
N GLU A 303 -21.56 11.50 42.43
CA GLU A 303 -22.03 12.38 41.35
C GLU A 303 -22.35 13.77 41.91
N ARG A 304 -21.81 14.83 41.29
CA ARG A 304 -22.05 16.23 41.71
C ARG A 304 -22.61 17.06 40.56
N HIS A 305 -23.75 17.71 40.81
CA HIS A 305 -24.37 18.68 39.91
C HIS A 305 -24.42 20.05 40.59
N GLN A 306 -23.82 21.07 39.98
CA GLN A 306 -23.76 22.41 40.57
C GLN A 306 -24.01 23.50 39.51
N VAL A 307 -24.99 24.36 39.76
CA VAL A 307 -25.22 25.61 39.01
C VAL A 307 -24.77 26.75 39.91
N GLN A 308 -23.60 27.33 39.63
CA GLN A 308 -23.01 28.38 40.48
C GLN A 308 -23.71 29.73 40.34
N LYS A 309 -24.24 30.02 39.14
CA LYS A 309 -24.96 31.25 38.80
C LYS A 309 -26.13 30.89 37.89
N GLY A 310 -27.27 31.57 38.05
CA GLY A 310 -28.48 31.34 37.25
C GLY A 310 -29.46 30.37 37.91
N GLY A 311 -30.41 29.87 37.12
CA GLY A 311 -31.44 28.93 37.56
C GLY A 311 -31.23 27.52 37.01
N ARG A 312 -31.93 26.56 37.60
CA ARG A 312 -32.08 25.20 37.06
C ARG A 312 -33.57 24.91 36.90
N GLU A 313 -33.96 24.49 35.71
CA GLU A 313 -35.31 24.03 35.41
C GLU A 313 -35.27 22.55 35.07
N VAL A 314 -36.21 21.78 35.61
CA VAL A 314 -36.42 20.37 35.28
C VAL A 314 -37.90 20.20 35.01
N SER A 315 -38.24 19.64 33.85
CA SER A 315 -39.62 19.35 33.46
C SER A 315 -39.72 17.90 33.03
N VAL A 316 -40.57 17.14 33.71
CA VAL A 316 -40.88 15.73 33.40
C VAL A 316 -42.37 15.64 33.11
N LYS A 317 -42.74 15.12 31.94
CA LYS A 317 -44.14 15.02 31.49
C LYS A 317 -44.87 13.77 32.00
N SER A 318 -44.11 12.84 32.56
CA SER A 318 -44.56 11.54 33.06
C SER A 318 -43.96 11.34 34.44
N ASP A 319 -44.10 10.13 34.99
CA ASP A 319 -43.56 9.76 36.28
C ASP A 319 -42.09 10.16 36.49
N GLU A 320 -41.85 10.84 37.61
CA GLU A 320 -40.52 11.09 38.16
C GLU A 320 -40.42 10.36 39.51
N LYS A 321 -39.33 9.61 39.70
CA LYS A 321 -39.12 8.80 40.91
C LYS A 321 -37.75 9.09 41.52
N HIS A 322 -37.75 9.41 42.81
CA HIS A 322 -36.56 9.60 43.63
C HIS A 322 -36.48 8.46 44.66
N LEU A 323 -35.40 7.69 44.65
CA LEU A 323 -35.15 6.61 45.62
C LEU A 323 -33.80 6.85 46.29
N ASN A 324 -33.84 7.05 47.61
CA ASN A 324 -32.67 7.28 48.43
C ASN A 324 -32.67 6.25 49.55
N SER A 325 -31.67 5.38 49.60
CA SER A 325 -31.54 4.36 50.67
C SER A 325 -31.01 4.94 51.97
N ALA A 326 -30.40 6.13 51.91
CA ALA A 326 -29.93 6.90 53.04
C ALA A 326 -30.67 8.25 53.08
N ASP A 327 -30.15 9.20 53.85
CA ASP A 327 -30.79 10.49 54.04
C ASP A 327 -30.98 11.27 52.73
N PHE A 328 -32.17 11.82 52.55
CA PHE A 328 -32.46 12.82 51.52
C PHE A 328 -32.52 14.21 52.16
N PHE A 329 -31.57 15.07 51.80
CA PHE A 329 -31.50 16.44 52.32
C PHE A 329 -31.91 17.45 51.25
N HIS A 330 -33.01 18.15 51.48
CA HIS A 330 -33.48 19.24 50.62
C HIS A 330 -33.61 20.52 51.45
N LYS A 331 -32.75 21.50 51.19
CA LYS A 331 -32.77 22.82 51.84
C LYS A 331 -33.07 23.90 50.82
N VAL A 332 -34.06 24.74 51.14
CA VAL A 332 -34.42 25.93 50.37
C VAL A 332 -34.34 27.14 51.29
N SER A 333 -33.45 28.09 50.96
CA SER A 333 -33.30 29.33 51.75
C SER A 333 -34.37 30.37 51.41
N GLY A 334 -34.93 30.30 50.20
CA GLY A 334 -36.07 31.11 49.77
C GLY A 334 -37.41 30.42 50.05
N GLY A 335 -38.43 30.75 49.24
CA GLY A 335 -39.72 30.08 49.29
C GLY A 335 -39.63 28.65 48.74
N TYR A 336 -40.28 27.70 49.42
CA TYR A 336 -40.52 26.35 48.91
C TYR A 336 -42.01 26.18 48.65
N THR A 337 -42.37 25.90 47.40
CA THR A 337 -43.75 25.64 46.98
C THR A 337 -43.84 24.20 46.50
N LEU A 338 -44.66 23.41 47.19
CA LEU A 338 -45.09 22.09 46.74
C LEU A 338 -46.57 22.20 46.40
N SER A 339 -46.91 22.06 45.11
CA SER A 339 -48.28 22.03 44.62
C SER A 339 -48.53 20.65 44.03
N VAL A 340 -49.61 20.00 44.46
CA VAL A 340 -50.01 18.68 43.97
C VAL A 340 -51.51 18.74 43.75
N ASP A 341 -51.94 18.49 42.51
CA ASP A 341 -53.36 18.50 42.12
C ASP A 341 -54.10 17.25 42.62
N GLY A 342 -53.36 16.16 42.84
CA GLY A 342 -53.83 14.95 43.48
C GLY A 342 -53.44 14.88 44.97
N ASP A 343 -53.21 13.66 45.44
CA ASP A 343 -52.91 13.43 46.86
C ASP A 343 -51.45 13.69 47.21
N ILE A 344 -51.23 14.30 48.37
CA ILE A 344 -49.93 14.33 49.05
C ILE A 344 -49.96 13.34 50.20
N THR A 345 -49.08 12.34 50.16
CA THR A 345 -48.88 11.38 51.26
C THR A 345 -47.51 11.60 51.90
N ILE A 346 -47.51 11.89 53.20
CA ILE A 346 -46.29 11.95 54.03
C ILE A 346 -46.40 10.83 55.07
N ASP A 347 -45.70 9.73 54.82
CA ASP A 347 -45.61 8.59 55.75
C ASP A 347 -44.22 8.54 56.37
N ALA A 348 -44.16 8.52 57.70
CA ALA A 348 -42.93 8.41 58.45
C ALA A 348 -43.17 7.53 59.68
N SER A 349 -42.39 6.45 59.81
CA SER A 349 -42.36 5.63 61.02
C SER A 349 -41.78 6.39 62.24
N GLY A 350 -40.99 7.44 61.96
CA GLY A 350 -40.42 8.34 62.94
C GLY A 350 -41.29 9.59 63.19
N THR A 351 -40.63 10.72 63.42
CA THR A 351 -41.33 11.98 63.71
C THR A 351 -41.40 12.88 62.47
N VAL A 352 -42.62 13.28 62.08
CA VAL A 352 -42.83 14.42 61.19
C VAL A 352 -42.86 15.71 62.03
N ARG A 353 -41.98 16.68 61.74
CA ARG A 353 -41.96 18.00 62.38
C ARG A 353 -42.24 19.09 61.37
N ILE A 354 -43.29 19.88 61.60
CA ILE A 354 -43.64 21.07 60.80
C ILE A 354 -43.54 22.28 61.72
N ASN A 355 -42.54 23.12 61.51
CA ASN A 355 -42.30 24.32 62.29
C ASN A 355 -42.44 25.55 61.40
N GLY A 356 -43.18 26.56 61.86
CA GLY A 356 -43.30 27.84 61.17
C GLY A 356 -43.95 28.89 62.07
N ALA A 357 -43.70 30.16 61.79
CA ALA A 357 -44.35 31.27 62.52
C ALA A 357 -45.88 31.24 62.37
N LYS A 358 -46.39 30.70 61.26
CA LYS A 358 -47.80 30.45 61.00
C LYS A 358 -47.96 29.17 60.18
N VAL A 359 -48.70 28.19 60.71
CA VAL A 359 -49.10 26.97 59.99
C VAL A 359 -50.62 27.04 59.82
N ILE A 360 -51.10 26.93 58.59
CA ILE A 360 -52.53 26.93 58.26
C ILE A 360 -52.83 25.61 57.59
N ILE A 361 -53.77 24.86 58.14
CA ILE A 361 -54.34 23.65 57.52
C ILE A 361 -55.81 23.96 57.35
N ASN A 362 -56.22 24.13 56.10
CA ASN A 362 -57.63 24.31 55.75
C ASN A 362 -58.16 22.96 55.29
N ASN A 363 -59.36 22.61 55.73
CA ASN A 363 -60.06 21.40 55.31
C ASN A 363 -60.91 21.65 54.07
#